data_AF-A0A1A8D8H0-F1
#
_entry.id   AF-A0A1A8D8H0-F1
#
_cell.length_a   1.000
_cell.length_b   1.000
_cell.length_c   1.000
_cell.angle_alpha   90.00
_cell.angle_beta   90.00
_cell.angle_gamma   90.00
#
_symmetry.space_group_name_H-M   'P 1'
#
loop_
_entity.id
_entity.type
_entity.pdbx_description
1 polymer ?
#
loop_
_entity_poly.entity_id
_entity_poly.type
_entity_poly.pdbx_seq_one_letter_code
_entity_poly.pdbx_strand_id
1 'polypeptide(L)'
;WRLGYEEQLERKQKHQEVILSHISGTLHFPVLSILPSPVTEGYRNKSTFSVNQGVDGNPKTVGFYVGTWRDENIVCVSGDHLLNMPERHTLVARCYQDFMRCSALDPCLLFDAGGHWREITVRTNAQGHTMAIVYFHPQRLTPE
;
A
#
# COMPACT_ATOMS: atom_id res chain seq x y z
N TRP A 1 -4.30 -2.40 -13.31
CA TRP A 1 -3.41 -2.10 -14.44
C TRP A 1 -3.65 -3.01 -15.63
N ARG A 2 -4.92 -3.27 -15.99
CA ARG A 2 -5.28 -4.11 -17.15
C ARG A 2 -5.71 -3.28 -18.37
N LEU A 3 -5.76 -1.96 -18.20
CA LEU A 3 -6.24 -1.00 -19.18
C LEU A 3 -5.07 -0.10 -19.60
N GLY A 4 -5.02 0.27 -20.86
CA GLY A 4 -4.07 1.28 -21.35
C GLY A 4 -4.26 2.62 -20.64
N TYR A 5 -3.23 3.46 -20.58
CA TYR A 5 -3.30 4.71 -19.82
C TYR A 5 -4.36 5.67 -20.39
N GLU A 6 -4.46 5.79 -21.70
CA GLU A 6 -5.51 6.57 -22.38
C GLU A 6 -6.91 6.07 -22.02
N GLU A 7 -7.13 4.76 -22.08
CA GLU A 7 -8.40 4.14 -21.68
C GLU A 7 -8.73 4.42 -20.20
N GLN A 8 -7.73 4.46 -19.32
CA GLN A 8 -7.94 4.86 -17.92
C GLN A 8 -8.43 6.32 -17.81
N LEU A 9 -7.89 7.23 -18.62
CA LEU A 9 -8.31 8.65 -18.63
C LEU A 9 -9.73 8.79 -19.16
N GLU A 10 -10.06 8.11 -20.26
CA GLU A 10 -11.41 8.10 -20.84
C GLU A 10 -12.45 7.57 -19.85
N ARG A 11 -12.15 6.46 -19.16
CA ARG A 11 -13.04 5.90 -18.14
C ARG A 11 -13.24 6.85 -16.96
N LYS A 12 -12.18 7.55 -16.52
CA LYS A 12 -12.28 8.57 -15.47
C LYS A 12 -13.16 9.74 -15.91
N GLN A 13 -12.97 10.23 -17.14
CA GLN A 13 -13.76 11.31 -17.71
C GLN A 13 -15.26 10.95 -17.75
N LYS A 14 -15.59 9.80 -18.35
CA LYS A 14 -16.96 9.30 -18.43
C LYS A 14 -17.59 9.11 -17.05
N HIS A 15 -16.82 8.57 -16.10
CA HIS A 15 -17.31 8.37 -14.73
C HIS A 15 -17.61 9.70 -14.02
N GLN A 16 -16.76 10.71 -14.21
CA GLN A 16 -16.98 12.05 -13.66
C GLN A 16 -18.24 12.70 -14.23
N GLU A 17 -18.45 12.64 -15.55
CA GLU A 17 -19.66 13.16 -16.19
C GLU A 17 -20.94 12.49 -15.68
N VAL A 18 -20.90 11.16 -15.53
CA VAL A 18 -22.02 10.38 -14.97
C VAL A 18 -22.29 10.79 -13.52
N ILE A 19 -21.27 10.91 -12.67
CA ILE A 19 -21.48 11.34 -11.27
C ILE A 19 -22.09 12.74 -11.23
N LEU A 20 -21.56 13.68 -12.00
CA LEU A 20 -22.01 15.07 -11.97
C LEU A 20 -23.45 15.19 -12.48
N SER A 21 -23.84 14.46 -13.52
CA SER A 21 -25.23 14.47 -14.00
C SER A 21 -26.22 13.89 -12.99
N HIS A 22 -25.84 12.85 -12.23
CA HIS A 22 -26.69 12.34 -11.16
C HIS A 22 -26.84 13.33 -10.00
N ILE A 23 -25.83 14.15 -9.72
CA ILE A 23 -25.85 15.12 -8.62
C ILE A 23 -26.59 16.41 -9.02
N SER A 24 -26.33 16.95 -10.21
CA SER A 24 -26.89 18.26 -10.62
C SER A 24 -28.09 18.16 -11.56
N GLY A 25 -28.44 16.96 -12.02
CA GLY A 25 -29.37 16.76 -13.13
C GLY A 25 -28.76 17.24 -14.45
N THR A 26 -29.03 18.49 -14.83
CA THR A 26 -28.44 19.10 -16.03
C THR A 26 -27.12 19.78 -15.67
N LEU A 27 -26.08 19.55 -16.47
CA LEU A 27 -24.79 20.22 -16.30
C LEU A 27 -24.87 21.60 -16.98
N HIS A 28 -24.69 22.67 -16.19
CA HIS A 28 -24.69 24.05 -16.68
C HIS A 28 -23.27 24.63 -16.85
N PHE A 29 -22.24 23.79 -16.74
CA PHE A 29 -20.84 24.17 -16.85
C PHE A 29 -20.07 23.10 -17.64
N PRO A 30 -18.98 23.49 -18.34
CA PRO A 30 -18.16 22.52 -19.07
C PRO A 30 -17.40 21.62 -18.08
N VAL A 31 -17.43 20.32 -18.33
CA VAL A 31 -16.57 19.36 -17.64
C VAL A 31 -15.25 19.28 -18.39
N LEU A 32 -14.20 19.85 -17.81
CA LEU A 32 -12.86 19.82 -18.42
C LEU A 32 -12.31 18.40 -18.45
N SER A 33 -11.41 18.14 -19.40
CA SER A 33 -10.72 16.86 -19.56
C SER A 33 -9.86 16.53 -18.34
N ILE A 34 -9.81 15.26 -17.94
CA ILE A 34 -8.87 14.77 -16.93
C ILE A 34 -7.42 15.12 -17.32
N LEU A 35 -6.72 15.82 -16.42
CA LEU A 35 -5.30 16.09 -16.60
C LEU A 35 -4.48 14.82 -16.39
N PRO A 36 -3.68 14.38 -17.37
CA PRO A 36 -2.83 13.21 -17.22
C PRO A 36 -1.69 13.49 -16.23
N SER A 37 -1.30 12.47 -15.48
CA SER A 37 -0.08 12.49 -14.68
C SER A 37 1.13 12.51 -15.61
N PRO A 38 2.16 13.35 -15.36
CA PRO A 38 3.39 13.32 -16.13
C PRO A 38 4.22 12.05 -15.90
N VAL A 39 3.93 11.33 -14.81
CA VAL A 39 4.59 10.07 -14.44
C VAL A 39 3.51 9.03 -14.13
N THR A 40 3.55 7.92 -14.84
CA THR A 40 2.55 6.85 -14.71
C THR A 40 3.03 5.68 -13.87
N GLU A 41 4.34 5.48 -13.74
CA GLU A 41 4.97 4.40 -12.97
C GLU A 41 5.86 4.96 -11.85
N GLY A 42 5.96 4.26 -10.73
CA GLY A 42 6.80 4.66 -9.60
C GLY A 42 6.45 6.01 -8.97
N TYR A 43 5.29 6.60 -9.29
CA TYR A 43 4.93 7.96 -8.85
C TYR A 43 4.61 8.07 -7.35
N ARG A 44 4.40 6.95 -6.65
CA ARG A 44 3.94 6.96 -5.26
C ARG A 44 5.06 7.37 -4.30
N ASN A 45 4.89 8.48 -3.60
CA ASN A 45 5.86 8.99 -2.64
C ASN A 45 5.68 8.46 -1.20
N LYS A 46 4.63 7.69 -0.91
CA LYS A 46 4.37 7.04 0.38
C LYS A 46 3.77 5.65 0.18
N SER A 47 4.44 4.60 0.64
CA SER A 47 3.92 3.22 0.68
C SER A 47 3.87 2.74 2.12
N THR A 48 2.75 2.14 2.52
CA THR A 48 2.59 1.50 3.84
C THR A 48 2.41 0.02 3.59
N PHE A 49 3.26 -0.79 4.19
CA PHE A 49 3.28 -2.25 4.05
C PHE A 49 2.87 -2.88 5.36
N SER A 50 1.84 -3.72 5.31
CA SER A 50 1.38 -4.50 6.44
C SER A 50 2.27 -5.72 6.67
N VAL A 51 2.15 -6.33 7.85
CA VAL A 51 2.76 -7.62 8.18
C VAL A 51 1.65 -8.61 8.47
N ASN A 52 1.67 -9.79 7.86
CA ASN A 52 0.79 -10.92 8.22
C ASN A 52 1.31 -12.23 7.59
N GLN A 53 0.55 -13.30 7.73
CA GLN A 53 0.79 -14.58 7.09
C GLN A 53 0.83 -14.45 5.56
N GLY A 54 1.89 -14.97 4.95
CA GLY A 54 2.04 -15.04 3.51
C GLY A 54 1.29 -16.22 2.88
N VAL A 55 1.25 -16.25 1.54
CA VAL A 55 0.71 -17.38 0.77
C VAL A 55 1.48 -18.69 1.05
N ASP A 56 2.74 -18.58 1.44
CA ASP A 56 3.61 -19.68 1.86
C ASP A 56 3.35 -20.14 3.31
N GLY A 57 2.39 -19.53 4.01
CA GLY A 57 2.09 -19.80 5.41
C GLY A 57 3.04 -19.11 6.39
N ASN A 58 4.05 -18.35 5.93
CA ASN A 58 5.00 -17.69 6.82
C ASN A 58 4.34 -16.49 7.53
N PRO A 59 4.32 -16.44 8.87
CA PRO A 59 3.61 -15.40 9.63
C PRO A 59 4.24 -14.00 9.53
N LYS A 60 5.45 -13.90 8.99
CA LYS A 60 6.26 -12.68 8.91
C LYS A 60 6.49 -12.29 7.44
N THR A 61 5.40 -12.13 6.70
CA THR A 61 5.41 -11.62 5.33
C THR A 61 5.01 -10.15 5.32
N VAL A 62 5.75 -9.33 4.59
CA VAL A 62 5.57 -7.88 4.51
C VAL A 62 5.02 -7.50 3.14
N GLY A 63 3.92 -6.75 3.10
CA GLY A 63 3.25 -6.48 1.84
C GLY A 63 1.84 -5.89 1.98
N PHE A 64 0.94 -6.33 1.11
CA PHE A 64 -0.45 -5.89 1.05
C PHE A 64 -1.40 -7.04 1.32
N TYR A 65 -2.53 -6.75 1.94
CA TYR A 65 -3.58 -7.75 2.14
C TYR A 65 -4.30 -8.07 0.83
N VAL A 66 -4.47 -9.36 0.59
CA VAL A 66 -5.33 -9.93 -0.44
C VAL A 66 -6.28 -10.92 0.23
N GLY A 67 -7.55 -10.85 -0.13
CA GLY A 67 -8.62 -11.64 0.50
C GLY A 67 -9.65 -10.76 1.20
N THR A 68 -10.59 -11.40 1.89
CA THR A 68 -11.62 -10.71 2.67
C THR A 68 -11.65 -11.26 4.09
N TRP A 69 -11.95 -10.41 5.06
CA TRP A 69 -12.10 -10.82 6.45
C TRP A 69 -13.25 -11.82 6.62
N ARG A 70 -14.31 -11.69 5.80
CA ARG A 70 -15.51 -12.53 5.86
C ARG A 70 -15.22 -13.99 5.51
N ASP A 71 -14.30 -14.20 4.57
CA ASP A 71 -13.96 -15.54 4.08
C ASP A 71 -12.72 -16.11 4.79
N GLU A 72 -12.22 -15.43 5.84
CA GLU A 72 -11.06 -15.83 6.64
C GLU A 72 -9.81 -16.19 5.80
N ASN A 73 -9.66 -15.57 4.63
CA ASN A 73 -8.62 -15.92 3.64
C ASN A 73 -7.62 -14.79 3.39
N ILE A 74 -7.48 -13.87 4.35
CA ILE A 74 -6.55 -12.76 4.21
C ILE A 74 -5.12 -13.27 4.31
N VAL A 75 -4.35 -13.01 3.26
CA VAL A 75 -2.90 -13.24 3.20
C VAL A 75 -2.18 -11.96 2.84
N CYS A 76 -0.91 -11.89 3.21
CA CYS A 76 -0.01 -10.81 2.83
C CYS A 76 0.77 -11.20 1.58
N VAL A 77 0.81 -10.31 0.59
CA VAL A 77 1.57 -10.52 -0.66
C VAL A 77 2.53 -9.37 -0.91
N SER A 78 3.70 -9.71 -1.46
CA SER A 78 4.71 -8.72 -1.84
C SER A 78 4.16 -7.73 -2.88
N GLY A 79 4.53 -6.47 -2.72
CA GLY A 79 4.20 -5.38 -3.65
C GLY A 79 5.16 -5.22 -4.83
N ASP A 80 6.12 -6.12 -5.03
CA ASP A 80 7.23 -5.95 -5.98
C ASP A 80 6.81 -5.72 -7.44
N HIS A 81 5.63 -6.19 -7.81
CA HIS A 81 5.07 -6.09 -9.16
C HIS A 81 4.19 -4.85 -9.35
N LEU A 82 4.02 -4.01 -8.32
CA LEU A 82 3.13 -2.85 -8.36
C LEU A 82 3.80 -1.67 -9.07
N LEU A 83 3.34 -1.41 -10.29
CA LEU A 83 3.86 -0.37 -11.17
C LEU A 83 3.76 1.06 -10.59
N ASN A 84 2.85 1.35 -9.66
CA ASN A 84 2.79 2.67 -9.03
C ASN A 84 3.88 2.92 -7.97
N MET A 85 4.61 1.89 -7.55
CA MET A 85 5.50 1.96 -6.40
C MET A 85 6.97 2.08 -6.82
N PRO A 86 7.75 2.99 -6.23
CA PRO A 86 9.18 3.06 -6.47
C PRO A 86 9.91 1.80 -5.97
N GLU A 87 10.96 1.39 -6.68
CA GLU A 87 11.81 0.25 -6.30
C GLU A 87 12.43 0.41 -4.90
N ARG A 88 12.78 1.64 -4.49
CA ARG A 88 13.28 1.87 -3.12
C ARG A 88 12.27 1.46 -2.04
N HIS A 89 10.97 1.63 -2.31
CA HIS A 89 9.93 1.28 -1.34
C HIS A 89 9.81 -0.24 -1.20
N THR A 90 9.83 -0.98 -2.31
CA THR A 90 9.81 -2.44 -2.31
C THR A 90 11.07 -3.02 -1.69
N LEU A 91 12.25 -2.42 -1.96
CA LEU A 91 13.50 -2.81 -1.33
C LEU A 91 13.44 -2.68 0.20
N VAL A 92 12.96 -1.55 0.72
CA VAL A 92 12.81 -1.37 2.18
C VAL A 92 11.83 -2.39 2.77
N ALA A 93 10.73 -2.70 2.08
CA ALA A 93 9.78 -3.73 2.53
C ALA A 93 10.42 -5.12 2.58
N ARG A 94 11.23 -5.50 1.58
CA ARG A 94 11.98 -6.76 1.57
C ARG A 94 12.99 -6.83 2.72
N CYS A 95 13.80 -5.79 2.89
CA CYS A 95 14.76 -5.73 4.00
C CYS A 95 14.05 -5.83 5.37
N TYR A 96 12.90 -5.18 5.52
CA TYR A 96 12.11 -5.27 6.75
C TYR A 96 11.56 -6.69 6.97
N GLN A 97 11.09 -7.36 5.91
CA GLN A 97 10.67 -8.75 6.00
C GLN A 97 11.80 -9.67 6.47
N ASP A 98 12.98 -9.55 5.85
CA ASP A 98 14.14 -10.37 6.20
C ASP A 98 14.56 -10.12 7.65
N PHE A 99 14.61 -8.84 8.06
CA PHE A 99 14.86 -8.46 9.44
C PHE A 99 13.85 -9.09 10.41
N MET A 100 12.55 -9.00 10.12
CA MET A 100 11.51 -9.59 10.97
C MET A 100 11.63 -11.10 11.08
N ARG A 101 11.97 -11.79 9.99
CA ARG A 101 12.18 -13.24 9.97
C ARG A 101 13.38 -13.67 10.84
N CYS A 102 14.38 -12.81 10.98
CA CYS A 102 15.49 -13.01 11.91
C CYS A 102 15.18 -12.62 13.36
N SER A 103 14.18 -11.77 13.59
CA SER A 103 13.79 -11.34 14.93
C SER A 103 13.08 -12.45 15.72
N ALA A 104 13.44 -12.62 17.00
CA ALA A 104 12.73 -13.49 17.93
C ALA A 104 11.33 -12.95 18.34
N LEU A 105 11.09 -11.64 18.14
CA LEU A 105 9.80 -11.02 18.43
C LEU A 105 8.81 -11.27 17.30
N ASP A 106 7.54 -11.47 17.68
CA ASP A 106 6.44 -11.73 16.75
C ASP A 106 5.79 -10.46 16.20
N PRO A 107 5.09 -10.55 15.06
CA PRO A 107 4.22 -9.49 14.58
C PRO A 107 3.04 -9.23 15.53
N CYS A 108 2.68 -7.97 15.73
CA CYS A 108 1.48 -7.56 16.44
C CYS A 108 0.30 -7.40 15.47
N LEU A 109 -0.35 -8.50 15.11
CA LEU A 109 -1.47 -8.50 14.16
C LEU A 109 -2.76 -8.01 14.82
N LEU A 110 -3.06 -8.54 16.00
CA LEU A 110 -4.19 -8.16 16.85
C LEU A 110 -3.63 -7.68 18.19
N PHE A 111 -4.18 -6.59 18.72
CA PHE A 111 -3.64 -5.96 19.94
C PHE A 111 -3.74 -6.86 21.18
N ASP A 112 -4.81 -7.65 21.26
CA ASP A 112 -5.07 -8.62 22.34
C ASP A 112 -4.19 -9.88 22.23
N ALA A 113 -3.81 -10.28 21.01
CA ALA A 113 -2.95 -11.43 20.77
C ALA A 113 -1.46 -11.20 21.09
N GLY A 114 -1.05 -9.95 21.30
CA GLY A 114 0.36 -9.60 21.58
C GLY A 114 1.20 -9.39 20.32
N GLY A 115 2.51 -9.66 20.40
CA GLY A 115 3.51 -9.28 19.37
C GLY A 115 4.01 -7.82 19.40
N HIS A 116 5.10 -7.54 18.68
CA HIS A 116 5.79 -6.26 18.71
C HIS A 116 5.85 -5.55 17.36
N TRP A 117 6.29 -6.24 16.31
CA TRP A 117 6.50 -5.64 15.00
C TRP A 117 5.17 -5.39 14.29
N ARG A 118 5.02 -4.21 13.68
CA ARG A 118 3.84 -3.86 12.88
C ARG A 118 4.26 -3.39 11.50
N GLU A 119 3.32 -2.75 10.80
CA GLU A 119 3.53 -2.17 9.48
C GLU A 119 4.76 -1.25 9.41
N ILE A 120 5.29 -1.13 8.20
CA ILE A 120 6.35 -0.18 7.87
C ILE A 120 5.83 0.80 6.82
N THR A 121 6.02 2.09 7.05
CA THR A 121 5.72 3.14 6.07
C THR A 121 7.00 3.71 5.50
N VAL A 122 7.11 3.70 4.17
CA VAL A 122 8.25 4.25 3.43
C VAL A 122 7.81 5.50 2.69
N ARG A 123 8.58 6.58 2.81
CA ARG A 123 8.36 7.83 2.08
C ARG A 123 9.60 8.22 1.32
N THR A 124 9.46 8.67 0.09
CA THR A 124 10.56 9.22 -0.70
C THR A 124 10.19 10.63 -1.17
N ASN A 125 11.09 11.60 -0.98
CA ASN A 125 10.86 12.97 -1.44
C ASN A 125 11.32 13.16 -2.90
N ALA A 126 11.09 14.34 -3.47
CA ALA A 126 11.49 14.64 -4.85
C ALA A 126 13.02 14.65 -5.09
N GLN A 127 13.82 14.79 -4.02
CA GLN A 127 15.29 14.69 -4.08
C GLN A 127 15.78 13.23 -4.02
N GLY A 128 14.87 12.26 -3.85
CA GLY A 128 15.21 10.85 -3.72
C GLY A 128 15.62 10.42 -2.31
N HIS A 129 15.50 11.29 -1.29
CA HIS A 129 15.73 10.90 0.10
C HIS A 129 14.58 10.02 0.58
N THR A 130 14.91 8.87 1.18
CA THR A 130 13.96 7.88 1.65
C THR A 130 13.96 7.83 3.18
N MET A 131 12.76 7.84 3.76
CA MET A 131 12.50 7.67 5.18
C MET A 131 11.67 6.40 5.39
N ALA A 132 12.09 5.56 6.34
CA ALA A 132 11.32 4.43 6.82
C ALA A 132 10.78 4.73 8.22
N ILE A 133 9.49 4.46 8.43
CA ILE A 133 8.79 4.59 9.70
C ILE A 133 8.31 3.21 10.09
N VAL A 134 8.94 2.63 11.11
CA VAL A 134 8.58 1.31 11.64
C VAL A 134 7.61 1.49 12.80
N TYR A 135 6.48 0.81 12.73
CA TYR A 135 5.56 0.74 13.86
C TYR A 135 5.94 -0.43 14.74
N PHE A 136 6.20 -0.15 16.01
CA PHE A 136 6.62 -1.13 17.00
C PHE A 136 5.84 -0.95 18.28
N HIS A 137 5.31 -2.04 18.81
CA HIS A 137 4.65 -2.06 20.10
C HIS A 137 5.63 -2.58 21.17
N PRO A 138 6.13 -1.72 22.08
CA PRO A 138 7.10 -2.14 23.09
C PRO A 138 6.54 -3.20 24.06
N GLN A 139 5.23 -3.16 24.30
CA GLN A 139 4.56 -4.00 25.30
C GLN A 139 5.26 -3.92 26.67
N ARG A 140 5.86 -5.02 27.12
CA ARG A 140 6.56 -5.17 28.40
C ARG A 140 8.08 -5.20 28.22
N LEU A 141 8.60 -4.88 27.04
CA LEU A 141 10.04 -4.78 26.82
C LEU A 141 10.61 -3.66 27.70
N THR A 142 11.67 -3.99 28.42
CA THR A 142 12.47 -3.02 29.15
C THR A 142 13.37 -2.26 28.17
N PRO A 143 13.73 -1.00 28.46
CA PRO A 143 14.58 -0.18 27.58
C PRO A 143 16.04 -0.63 27.44
N GLU A 144 16.40 -1.81 27.94
CA GLU A 144 17.79 -2.28 28.10
C GLU A 144 18.48 -2.58 26.77
#